data_AF-A0A8H8U5Z9-F1
#
_entry.id   AF-A0A8H8U5Z9-F1
#
_cell.length_a   1.000
_cell.length_b   1.000
_cell.length_c   1.000
_cell.angle_alpha   90.00
_cell.angle_beta   90.00
_cell.angle_gamma   90.00
#
_symmetry.space_group_name_H-M   'P 1'
#
loop_
_entity.id
_entity.type
_entity.pdbx_description
1 polymer ?
#
loop_
_entity_poly.entity_id
_entity_poly.type
_entity_poly.pdbx_seq_one_letter_code
_entity_poly.pdbx_strand_id
1 'polypeptide(L)'
;MFNDSICTNAPASTATDAGIAGAGVLLSFIITAFVSLLLSTIIILHEARRKSEAKILRKLLLSFSDQQVLTGIGIQSIALAKMGTMVPYHFFLVWMLSLLSTATHVGTLLALVADFKRDWVLRWLRQFFMFVNLCLSLVSGGFVLLSVMKNMASFPRWTLPIACVWPLSTTTAPSNAPVSIAGTIAVMTGQVIFFGVGVWYLHVKE
;
A
#
# COMPACT_ATOMS: atom_id res chain seq x y z
N MET A 1 -7.51 -20.77 -12.37
CA MET A 1 -8.92 -21.12 -12.61
C MET A 1 -9.59 -21.22 -11.26
N PHE A 2 -10.33 -20.19 -10.85
CA PHE A 2 -10.97 -20.13 -9.54
C PHE A 2 -12.20 -21.05 -9.56
N ASN A 3 -12.35 -21.89 -8.54
CA ASN A 3 -13.39 -22.92 -8.52
C ASN A 3 -14.76 -22.25 -8.32
N ASP A 4 -15.61 -22.26 -9.34
CA ASP A 4 -16.93 -21.57 -9.35
C ASP A 4 -17.84 -22.02 -8.18
N SER A 5 -17.60 -23.20 -7.64
CA SER A 5 -18.32 -23.76 -6.48
C SER A 5 -18.13 -22.95 -5.20
N ILE A 6 -16.95 -22.35 -4.97
CA ILE A 6 -16.64 -21.51 -3.80
C ILE A 6 -17.35 -20.17 -3.89
N CYS A 7 -17.56 -19.66 -5.11
CA CYS A 7 -18.20 -18.38 -5.36
C CYS A 7 -19.74 -18.46 -5.35
N THR A 8 -20.29 -19.67 -5.28
CA THR A 8 -21.75 -19.91 -5.27
C THR A 8 -22.27 -20.18 -3.85
N ASN A 9 -21.47 -20.80 -2.99
CA ASN A 9 -21.85 -21.12 -1.60
C ASN A 9 -21.02 -20.29 -0.61
N ALA A 10 -21.59 -19.19 -0.14
CA ALA A 10 -20.93 -18.35 0.85
C ALA A 10 -20.80 -19.10 2.20
N PRO A 11 -19.61 -19.17 2.81
CA PRO A 11 -19.49 -19.73 4.15
C PRO A 11 -20.22 -18.84 5.18
N ALA A 12 -20.87 -19.48 6.15
CA ALA A 12 -21.68 -18.81 7.18
C ALA A 12 -20.84 -17.92 8.12
N SER A 13 -19.54 -18.19 8.23
CA SER A 13 -18.58 -17.37 8.95
C SER A 13 -17.20 -17.48 8.30
N THR A 14 -16.40 -16.42 8.41
CA THR A 14 -15.01 -16.41 7.96
C THR A 14 -14.13 -16.03 9.14
N ALA A 15 -13.12 -16.85 9.44
CA ALA A 15 -12.17 -16.54 10.49
C ALA A 15 -11.28 -15.36 10.06
N THR A 16 -11.07 -14.40 10.97
CA THR A 16 -10.12 -13.31 10.78
C THR A 16 -8.70 -13.88 10.65
N ASP A 17 -8.04 -13.65 9.52
CA ASP A 17 -6.63 -14.00 9.33
C ASP A 17 -5.76 -13.06 10.19
N ALA A 18 -5.51 -13.45 11.44
CA ALA A 18 -4.71 -12.67 12.40
C ALA A 18 -3.27 -12.39 11.93
N GLY A 19 -2.75 -13.19 10.99
CA GLY A 19 -1.43 -12.94 10.39
C GLY A 19 -1.39 -11.75 9.42
N ILE A 20 -2.54 -11.27 8.94
CA ILE A 20 -2.61 -10.24 7.88
C ILE A 20 -3.38 -9.00 8.34
N ALA A 21 -4.50 -9.19 9.04
CA ALA A 21 -5.24 -8.11 9.68
C ALA A 21 -5.21 -8.22 11.21
N GLY A 22 -4.19 -8.87 11.77
CA GLY A 22 -3.97 -8.85 13.21
C GLY A 22 -3.74 -7.43 13.70
N ALA A 23 -4.36 -7.08 14.83
CA ALA A 23 -4.23 -5.77 15.44
C ALA A 23 -2.76 -5.38 15.66
N GLY A 24 -1.89 -6.32 16.03
CA GLY A 24 -0.45 -6.08 16.20
C GLY A 24 0.27 -5.72 14.90
N VAL A 25 -0.06 -6.40 13.78
CA VAL A 25 0.53 -6.11 12.46
C VAL A 25 0.08 -4.72 11.99
N LEU A 26 -1.22 -4.43 12.07
CA LEU A 26 -1.77 -3.14 11.68
C LEU A 26 -1.22 -2.00 12.54
N LEU A 27 -1.24 -2.16 13.87
CA LEU A 27 -0.81 -1.12 14.79
C LEU A 27 0.68 -0.83 14.66
N SER A 28 1.53 -1.86 14.61
CA SER A 28 2.98 -1.67 14.44
C SER A 28 3.30 -0.97 13.12
N PHE A 29 2.64 -1.37 12.04
CA PHE A 29 2.84 -0.75 10.73
C PHE A 29 2.41 0.72 10.69
N ILE A 30 1.24 1.04 11.28
CA ILE A 30 0.73 2.41 11.35
C ILE A 30 1.63 3.29 12.22
N ILE A 31 2.05 2.80 13.39
CA ILE A 31 2.95 3.53 14.29
C ILE A 31 4.28 3.83 13.59
N THR A 32 4.89 2.83 12.95
CA THR A 32 6.16 3.01 12.23
C THR A 32 6.02 4.02 11.09
N ALA A 33 4.91 4.00 10.34
CA ALA A 33 4.63 5.01 9.32
C ALA A 33 4.51 6.40 9.90
N PHE A 34 3.72 6.55 10.96
CA PHE A 34 3.50 7.85 11.60
C PHE A 34 4.81 8.44 12.13
N VAL A 35 5.60 7.63 12.84
CA VAL A 35 6.93 8.04 13.34
C VAL A 35 7.86 8.40 12.18
N SER A 36 7.85 7.64 11.09
CA SER A 36 8.70 7.92 9.93
C SER A 36 8.33 9.24 9.25
N LEU A 37 7.04 9.51 9.06
CA LEU A 37 6.56 10.78 8.49
C LEU A 37 6.88 11.98 9.40
N LEU A 38 6.78 11.81 10.73
CA LEU A 38 7.20 12.82 11.70
C LEU A 38 8.71 13.09 11.63
N LEU A 39 9.53 12.04 11.63
CA LEU A 39 10.99 12.17 11.49
C LEU A 39 11.37 12.86 10.19
N SER A 40 10.73 12.49 9.08
CA SER A 40 10.90 13.12 7.78
C SER A 40 10.62 14.62 7.85
N THR A 41 9.50 14.99 8.45
CA THR A 41 9.10 16.40 8.62
C THR A 41 10.09 17.16 9.51
N ILE A 42 10.53 16.57 10.62
CA ILE A 42 11.49 17.17 11.54
C ILE A 42 12.83 17.43 10.83
N ILE A 43 13.35 16.47 10.06
CA ILE A 43 14.61 16.61 9.32
C ILE A 43 14.52 17.76 8.31
N ILE A 44 13.46 17.79 7.49
CA ILE A 44 13.23 18.84 6.50
C ILE A 44 13.18 20.22 7.17
N LEU A 45 12.45 20.36 8.29
CA LEU A 45 12.37 21.62 9.03
C LEU A 45 13.70 22.02 9.68
N HIS A 46 14.48 21.06 10.18
CA HIS A 46 15.77 21.32 10.82
C HIS A 46 16.80 21.84 9.80
N GLU A 47 16.82 21.23 8.62
CA GLU A 47 17.68 21.59 7.50
C GLU A 47 17.27 22.93 6.88
N ALA A 48 15.96 23.17 6.72
CA ALA A 48 15.44 24.48 6.31
C ALA A 48 15.81 25.61 7.29
N ARG A 49 15.90 25.30 8.59
CA ARG A 49 16.33 26.24 9.64
C ARG A 49 17.86 26.37 9.76
N ARG A 50 18.64 25.80 8.82
CA ARG A 50 20.13 25.80 8.82
C ARG A 50 20.73 25.24 10.12
N LYS A 51 19.99 24.44 10.87
CA LYS A 51 20.51 23.79 12.08
C LYS A 51 21.29 22.53 11.67
N SER A 52 22.25 22.13 12.51
CA SER A 52 23.18 20.99 12.31
C SER A 52 22.50 19.71 11.78
N GLU A 53 23.24 18.85 11.10
CA GLU A 53 22.72 17.58 10.57
C GLU A 53 22.18 16.67 11.68
N ALA A 54 20.91 16.28 11.58
CA ALA A 54 20.27 15.34 12.50
C ALA A 54 20.66 13.88 12.17
N LYS A 55 21.95 13.54 12.34
CA LYS A 55 22.53 12.24 11.94
C LYS A 55 21.79 11.02 12.48
N ILE A 56 21.33 11.07 13.73
CA ILE A 56 20.59 9.96 14.37
C ILE A 56 19.20 9.81 13.74
N LEU A 57 18.47 10.91 13.56
CA LEU A 57 17.12 10.88 12.98
C LEU A 57 17.14 10.37 11.54
N ARG A 58 18.15 10.76 10.75
CA ARG A 58 18.37 10.26 9.39
C ARG A 58 18.54 8.74 9.36
N LYS A 59 19.39 8.19 10.25
CA LYS A 59 19.60 6.73 10.35
C LYS A 59 18.33 5.98 10.77
N LEU A 60 17.59 6.50 11.74
CA LEU A 60 16.32 5.90 12.18
C LEU A 60 15.29 5.91 11.05
N LEU A 61 15.13 7.03 10.37
CA LEU A 61 14.20 7.18 9.26
C LEU A 61 14.53 6.23 8.10
N LEU A 62 15.82 6.07 7.79
CA LEU A 62 16.31 5.09 6.82
C LEU A 62 15.87 3.66 7.19
N SER A 63 16.16 3.25 8.43
CA SER A 63 15.81 1.91 8.94
C SER A 63 14.31 1.64 8.92
N PHE A 64 13.49 2.59 9.38
CA PHE A 64 12.04 2.42 9.41
C PHE A 64 11.44 2.37 8.00
N SER A 65 11.92 3.20 7.06
CA SER A 65 11.48 3.15 5.67
C SER A 65 11.80 1.81 5.01
N ASP A 66 12.99 1.25 5.26
CA ASP A 66 13.40 -0.03 4.68
C ASP A 66 12.57 -1.20 5.23
N GLN A 67 12.30 -1.19 6.54
CA GLN A 67 11.41 -2.16 7.17
C GLN A 67 9.99 -2.04 6.61
N GLN A 68 9.48 -0.82 6.45
CA GLN A 68 8.11 -0.57 6.02
C GLN A 68 7.85 -0.98 4.56
N VAL A 69 8.83 -0.80 3.66
CA VAL A 69 8.68 -1.27 2.27
C VAL A 69 8.74 -2.79 2.18
N LEU A 70 9.68 -3.44 2.88
CA LEU A 70 9.81 -4.90 2.86
C LEU A 70 8.61 -5.61 3.51
N THR A 71 8.17 -5.13 4.67
CA THR A 71 6.97 -5.66 5.33
C THR A 71 5.71 -5.39 4.49
N GLY A 72 5.61 -4.22 3.86
CA GLY A 72 4.50 -3.89 2.95
C GLY A 72 4.43 -4.83 1.74
N ILE A 73 5.57 -5.10 1.10
CA ILE A 73 5.67 -6.08 0.00
C ILE A 73 5.26 -7.48 0.48
N GLY A 74 5.75 -7.90 1.65
CA GLY A 74 5.43 -9.21 2.23
C GLY A 74 3.93 -9.39 2.47
N ILE A 75 3.29 -8.43 3.15
CA ILE A 75 1.85 -8.47 3.46
C ILE A 75 1.01 -8.47 2.17
N GLN A 76 1.35 -7.63 1.18
CA GLN A 76 0.65 -7.63 -0.11
C GLN A 76 0.82 -8.94 -0.88
N SER A 77 2.03 -9.52 -0.87
CA SER A 77 2.30 -10.80 -1.52
C SER A 77 1.48 -11.93 -0.90
N ILE A 78 1.37 -11.96 0.44
CA ILE A 78 0.54 -12.93 1.15
C ILE A 78 -0.95 -12.69 0.86
N ALA A 79 -1.40 -11.44 0.80
CA ALA A 79 -2.79 -11.12 0.46
C ALA A 79 -3.17 -11.60 -0.94
N LEU A 80 -2.28 -11.44 -1.92
CA LEU A 80 -2.47 -11.98 -3.27
C LEU A 80 -2.41 -13.51 -3.28
N ALA A 81 -1.50 -14.13 -2.53
CA ALA A 81 -1.42 -15.59 -2.44
C ALA A 81 -2.69 -16.21 -1.80
N LYS A 82 -3.28 -15.52 -0.82
CA LYS A 82 -4.52 -15.93 -0.14
C LYS A 82 -5.79 -15.30 -0.72
N MET A 83 -5.74 -14.74 -1.93
CA MET A 83 -6.92 -14.09 -2.55
C MET A 83 -8.14 -15.03 -2.68
N GLY A 84 -7.92 -16.34 -2.73
CA GLY A 84 -8.96 -17.37 -2.80
C GLY A 84 -9.67 -17.69 -1.49
N THR A 85 -9.18 -17.17 -0.35
CA THR A 85 -9.77 -17.39 0.98
C THR A 85 -9.99 -16.10 1.76
N MET A 86 -9.32 -15.02 1.37
CA MET A 86 -9.38 -13.73 2.05
C MET A 86 -10.61 -12.92 1.66
N VAL A 87 -11.29 -12.36 2.67
CA VAL A 87 -12.43 -11.48 2.47
C VAL A 87 -12.01 -10.09 1.94
N PRO A 88 -12.86 -9.40 1.16
CA PRO A 88 -12.55 -8.10 0.56
C PRO A 88 -12.09 -7.03 1.55
N TYR A 89 -12.64 -7.02 2.77
CA TYR A 89 -12.26 -6.05 3.81
C TYR A 89 -10.79 -6.18 4.23
N HIS A 90 -10.30 -7.40 4.47
CA HIS A 90 -8.90 -7.62 4.85
C HIS A 90 -7.97 -7.23 3.70
N PHE A 91 -8.38 -7.53 2.48
CA PHE A 91 -7.65 -7.16 1.28
C PHE A 91 -7.57 -5.63 1.09
N PHE A 92 -8.67 -4.91 1.38
CA PHE A 92 -8.70 -3.44 1.38
C PHE A 92 -7.75 -2.84 2.42
N LEU A 93 -7.69 -3.39 3.64
CA LEU A 93 -6.74 -2.93 4.66
C LEU A 93 -5.29 -3.09 4.20
N VAL A 94 -4.95 -4.24 3.62
CA VAL A 94 -3.60 -4.48 3.08
C VAL A 94 -3.27 -3.47 1.98
N TRP A 95 -4.23 -3.16 1.11
CA TRP A 95 -4.05 -2.13 0.10
C TRP A 95 -3.81 -0.74 0.72
N MET A 96 -4.54 -0.36 1.77
CA MET A 96 -4.29 0.90 2.51
C MET A 96 -2.90 0.95 3.16
N LEU A 97 -2.42 -0.16 3.74
CA LEU A 97 -1.05 -0.24 4.29
C LEU A 97 0.01 -0.06 3.20
N SER A 98 -0.24 -0.58 1.99
CA SER A 98 0.63 -0.35 0.84
C SER A 98 0.74 1.14 0.51
N LEU A 99 -0.39 1.86 0.48
CA LEU A 99 -0.41 3.32 0.26
C LEU A 99 0.37 4.06 1.34
N LEU A 100 0.21 3.65 2.60
CA LEU A 100 0.91 4.25 3.72
C LEU A 100 2.43 4.00 3.64
N SER A 101 2.85 2.81 3.19
CA SER A 101 4.26 2.51 2.93
C SER A 101 4.85 3.37 1.81
N THR A 102 4.10 3.55 0.71
CA THR A 102 4.47 4.46 -0.37
C THR A 102 4.65 5.89 0.17
N ALA A 103 3.73 6.37 1.01
CA ALA A 103 3.84 7.70 1.62
C ALA A 103 5.07 7.85 2.53
N THR A 104 5.34 6.88 3.41
CA THR A 104 6.55 6.87 4.23
C THR A 104 7.82 6.92 3.38
N HIS A 105 7.85 6.14 2.31
CA HIS A 105 9.00 6.05 1.44
C HIS A 105 9.23 7.36 0.68
N VAL A 106 8.17 7.98 0.15
CA VAL A 106 8.26 9.29 -0.52
C VAL A 106 8.74 10.36 0.47
N GLY A 107 8.21 10.38 1.70
CA GLY A 107 8.69 11.30 2.74
C GLY A 107 10.18 11.11 3.02
N THR A 108 10.61 9.86 3.21
CA THR A 108 12.03 9.52 3.41
C THR A 108 12.90 9.97 2.25
N LEU A 109 12.44 9.80 1.01
CA LEU A 109 13.14 10.25 -0.20
C LEU A 109 13.31 11.77 -0.21
N LEU A 110 12.27 12.53 0.17
CA LEU A 110 12.34 13.98 0.29
C LEU A 110 13.33 14.42 1.37
N ALA A 111 13.33 13.77 2.54
CA ALA A 111 14.18 14.14 3.67
C ALA A 111 15.66 13.71 3.54
N LEU A 112 15.97 12.68 2.75
CA LEU A 112 17.33 12.13 2.61
C LEU A 112 17.84 12.11 1.15
N VAL A 113 17.31 12.98 0.28
CA VAL A 113 17.69 12.99 -1.14
C VAL A 113 19.20 13.11 -1.36
N ALA A 114 19.88 13.95 -0.58
CA ALA A 114 21.33 14.16 -0.68
C ALA A 114 22.11 12.87 -0.35
N ASP A 115 21.64 12.10 0.63
CA ASP A 115 22.27 10.84 1.02
C ASP A 115 22.13 9.78 -0.09
N PHE A 116 20.96 9.71 -0.75
CA PHE A 116 20.75 8.79 -1.89
C PHE A 116 21.46 9.21 -3.17
N LYS A 117 21.72 10.51 -3.34
CA LYS A 117 22.54 11.01 -4.44
C LYS A 117 24.00 10.57 -4.34
N ARG A 118 24.52 10.40 -3.13
CA ARG A 118 25.88 9.90 -2.89
C ARG A 118 26.03 8.41 -3.15
N ASP A 119 25.10 7.60 -2.65
CA ASP A 119 25.23 6.14 -2.67
C ASP A 119 24.32 5.50 -3.75
N TRP A 120 24.91 5.19 -4.91
CA TRP A 120 24.15 4.70 -6.07
C TRP A 120 23.49 3.34 -5.86
N VAL A 121 24.14 2.38 -5.19
CA VAL A 121 23.59 1.04 -4.93
C VAL A 121 22.31 1.12 -4.10
N LEU A 122 22.34 1.93 -3.03
CA LEU A 122 21.21 2.11 -2.14
C LEU A 122 20.03 2.75 -2.88
N ARG A 123 20.30 3.69 -3.80
CA ARG A 123 19.30 4.30 -4.67
C ARG A 123 18.60 3.27 -5.54
N TRP A 124 19.34 2.39 -6.23
CA TRP A 124 18.75 1.38 -7.11
C TRP A 124 17.96 0.33 -6.35
N LEU A 125 18.50 -0.17 -5.25
CA LEU A 125 17.82 -1.16 -4.41
C LEU A 125 16.48 -0.62 -3.90
N ARG A 126 16.49 0.64 -3.45
CA ARG A 126 15.33 1.33 -2.96
C ARG A 126 14.29 1.59 -4.07
N GLN A 127 14.74 2.04 -5.24
CA GLN A 127 13.89 2.24 -6.40
C GLN A 127 13.23 0.94 -6.85
N PHE A 128 13.97 -0.17 -6.81
CA PHE A 128 13.48 -1.51 -7.10
C PHE A 128 12.39 -1.94 -6.12
N PHE A 129 12.62 -1.83 -4.80
CA PHE A 129 11.58 -2.17 -3.81
C PHE A 129 10.34 -1.28 -3.93
N MET A 130 10.51 0.02 -4.17
CA MET A 130 9.40 0.94 -4.38
C MET A 130 8.60 0.58 -5.65
N PHE A 131 9.28 0.13 -6.72
CA PHE A 131 8.64 -0.34 -7.94
C PHE A 131 7.84 -1.62 -7.71
N VAL A 132 8.42 -2.60 -7.01
CA VAL A 132 7.70 -3.84 -6.63
C VAL A 132 6.47 -3.51 -5.78
N ASN A 133 6.61 -2.62 -4.80
CA ASN A 133 5.48 -2.16 -3.98
C ASN A 133 4.38 -1.52 -4.84
N LEU A 134 4.75 -0.65 -5.80
CA LEU A 134 3.80 -0.04 -6.74
C LEU A 134 3.07 -1.10 -7.57
N CYS A 135 3.78 -2.05 -8.17
CA CYS A 135 3.17 -3.12 -8.96
C CYS A 135 2.17 -3.94 -8.13
N LEU A 136 2.56 -4.37 -6.93
CA LEU A 136 1.67 -5.08 -6.02
C LEU A 136 0.45 -4.23 -5.61
N SER A 137 0.65 -2.94 -5.39
CA SER A 137 -0.40 -2.01 -5.02
C SER A 137 -1.39 -1.74 -6.16
N LEU A 138 -0.91 -1.69 -7.41
CA LEU A 138 -1.77 -1.54 -8.59
C LEU A 138 -2.60 -2.80 -8.84
N VAL A 139 -1.98 -3.99 -8.73
CA VAL A 139 -2.71 -5.27 -8.84
C VAL A 139 -3.79 -5.34 -7.75
N SER A 140 -3.42 -5.09 -6.49
CA SER A 140 -4.35 -5.09 -5.35
C SER A 140 -5.45 -4.02 -5.52
N GLY A 141 -5.09 -2.82 -5.96
CA GLY A 141 -6.02 -1.74 -6.26
C GLY A 141 -7.02 -2.11 -7.36
N GLY A 142 -6.59 -2.87 -8.38
CA GLY A 142 -7.47 -3.41 -9.40
C GLY A 142 -8.52 -4.37 -8.84
N PHE A 143 -8.14 -5.28 -7.94
CA PHE A 143 -9.09 -6.16 -7.24
C PHE A 143 -10.08 -5.36 -6.39
N VAL A 144 -9.60 -4.35 -5.66
CA VAL A 144 -10.47 -3.45 -4.87
C VAL A 144 -11.44 -2.69 -5.78
N LEU A 145 -10.96 -2.12 -6.89
CA LEU A 145 -11.78 -1.39 -7.86
C LEU A 145 -12.89 -2.28 -8.43
N LEU A 146 -12.55 -3.49 -8.86
CA LEU A 146 -13.52 -4.46 -9.35
C LEU A 146 -14.54 -4.84 -8.27
N SER A 147 -14.11 -4.96 -7.01
CA SER A 147 -15.01 -5.30 -5.90
C SER A 147 -16.07 -4.21 -5.64
N VAL A 148 -15.68 -2.93 -5.80
CA VAL A 148 -16.58 -1.78 -5.71
C VAL A 148 -17.50 -1.72 -6.93
N MET A 149 -16.95 -1.88 -8.15
CA MET A 149 -17.72 -1.82 -9.39
C MET A 149 -18.79 -2.91 -9.48
N LYS A 150 -18.49 -4.13 -9.01
CA LYS A 150 -19.39 -5.28 -9.09
C LYS A 150 -20.35 -5.41 -7.90
N ASN A 151 -20.43 -4.40 -7.03
CA ASN A 151 -21.35 -4.35 -5.90
C ASN A 151 -21.35 -5.63 -5.04
N MET A 152 -20.15 -6.10 -4.68
CA MET A 152 -19.98 -7.17 -3.68
C MET A 152 -20.55 -6.80 -2.29
N ALA A 153 -20.87 -5.53 -2.10
CA ALA A 153 -21.44 -4.94 -0.90
C ALA A 153 -22.96 -5.10 -0.77
N SER A 154 -23.63 -5.75 -1.71
CA SER A 154 -25.05 -6.10 -1.54
C SER A 154 -25.16 -7.51 -0.95
N PHE A 155 -25.48 -7.58 0.35
CA PHE A 155 -25.72 -8.79 1.17
C PHE A 155 -26.33 -9.95 0.35
N PRO A 156 -25.69 -11.14 0.22
CA PRO A 156 -24.99 -11.93 1.24
C PRO A 156 -23.55 -12.38 0.81
N ARG A 157 -22.74 -11.48 0.23
CA ARG A 157 -21.44 -11.82 -0.39
C ARG A 157 -20.18 -11.36 0.37
N TRP A 158 -20.31 -10.81 1.58
CA TRP A 158 -19.17 -10.26 2.35
C TRP A 158 -18.19 -11.31 2.87
N THR A 159 -18.63 -12.56 3.02
CA THR A 159 -17.80 -13.71 3.41
C THR A 159 -17.16 -14.40 2.19
N LEU A 160 -17.48 -13.93 0.98
CA LEU A 160 -16.97 -14.52 -0.25
C LEU A 160 -15.53 -14.02 -0.51
N PRO A 161 -14.59 -14.90 -0.92
CA PRO A 161 -13.24 -14.50 -1.20
C PRO A 161 -13.13 -13.44 -2.30
N ILE A 162 -12.13 -12.56 -2.21
CA ILE A 162 -11.90 -11.49 -3.21
C ILE A 162 -11.69 -12.03 -4.63
N ALA A 163 -11.16 -13.25 -4.78
CA ALA A 163 -11.02 -13.93 -6.06
C ALA A 163 -12.35 -14.13 -6.82
N CYS A 164 -13.48 -14.20 -6.10
CA CYS A 164 -14.81 -14.36 -6.70
C CYS A 164 -15.30 -13.10 -7.45
N VAL A 165 -14.52 -12.01 -7.45
CA VAL A 165 -14.82 -10.82 -8.24
C VAL A 165 -14.82 -11.07 -9.74
N TRP A 166 -14.10 -12.08 -10.22
CA TRP A 166 -14.06 -12.38 -11.65
C TRP A 166 -15.34 -13.05 -12.19
N PRO A 167 -15.80 -14.19 -11.62
CA PRO A 167 -16.95 -14.94 -12.14
C PRO A 167 -18.32 -14.27 -11.91
N LEU A 168 -18.43 -13.33 -10.96
CA LEU A 168 -19.73 -12.71 -10.65
C LEU A 168 -20.17 -11.72 -11.73
N SER A 169 -21.43 -11.90 -12.17
CA SER A 169 -22.13 -11.03 -13.11
C SER A 169 -22.46 -9.69 -12.44
N THR A 170 -22.25 -8.59 -13.16
CA THR A 170 -22.48 -7.22 -12.69
C THR A 170 -23.93 -7.05 -12.26
N THR A 171 -24.18 -6.88 -10.96
CA THR A 171 -25.47 -6.39 -10.46
C THR A 171 -25.37 -4.86 -10.32
N THR A 172 -26.46 -4.15 -10.58
CA THR A 172 -26.54 -2.68 -10.65
C THR A 172 -25.78 -2.01 -9.50
N ALA A 173 -24.85 -1.10 -9.84
CA ALA A 173 -24.02 -0.41 -8.87
C ALA A 173 -24.88 0.56 -8.00
N PRO A 174 -24.63 0.66 -6.69
CA PRO A 174 -25.38 1.55 -5.81
C PRO A 174 -25.07 3.02 -6.11
N SER A 175 -25.95 3.94 -5.71
CA SER A 175 -25.85 5.39 -6.00
C SER A 175 -24.55 6.06 -5.54
N ASN A 176 -23.87 5.52 -4.52
CA ASN A 176 -22.59 6.03 -4.01
C ASN A 176 -21.35 5.39 -4.68
N ALA A 177 -21.55 4.41 -5.57
CA ALA A 177 -20.46 3.73 -6.27
C ALA A 177 -19.58 4.67 -7.13
N PRO A 178 -20.10 5.72 -7.81
CA PRO A 178 -19.27 6.59 -8.65
C PRO A 178 -18.16 7.28 -7.86
N VAL A 179 -18.45 7.73 -6.63
CA VAL A 179 -17.48 8.41 -5.76
C VAL A 179 -16.38 7.45 -5.32
N SER A 180 -16.73 6.23 -4.92
CA SER A 180 -15.73 5.24 -4.51
C SER A 180 -14.88 4.76 -5.68
N ILE A 181 -15.47 4.58 -6.87
CA ILE A 181 -14.76 4.23 -8.11
C ILE A 181 -13.77 5.33 -8.48
N ALA A 182 -14.23 6.58 -8.52
CA ALA A 182 -13.39 7.74 -8.84
C ALA A 182 -12.24 7.88 -7.82
N GLY A 183 -12.53 7.71 -6.52
CA GLY A 183 -11.52 7.74 -5.46
C GLY A 183 -10.45 6.67 -5.64
N THR A 184 -10.83 5.42 -5.91
CA THR A 184 -9.86 4.32 -6.12
C THR A 184 -8.97 4.57 -7.34
N ILE A 185 -9.54 5.03 -8.46
CA ILE A 185 -8.77 5.38 -9.67
C ILE A 185 -7.82 6.54 -9.39
N ALA A 186 -8.28 7.58 -8.69
CA ALA A 186 -7.45 8.72 -8.32
C ALA A 186 -6.26 8.30 -7.45
N VAL A 187 -6.47 7.41 -6.47
CA VAL A 187 -5.40 6.89 -5.60
C VAL A 187 -4.39 6.06 -6.40
N MET A 188 -4.84 5.18 -7.29
CA MET A 188 -3.94 4.39 -8.17
C MET A 188 -3.11 5.30 -9.07
N THR A 189 -3.73 6.30 -9.68
CA THR A 189 -3.06 7.28 -10.54
C THR A 189 -2.05 8.10 -9.74
N GLY A 190 -2.44 8.55 -8.54
CA GLY A 190 -1.58 9.29 -7.62
C GLY A 190 -0.31 8.52 -7.28
N GLN A 191 -0.38 7.21 -7.01
CA GLN A 191 0.80 6.41 -6.75
C GLN A 191 1.78 6.35 -7.92
N VAL A 192 1.28 6.20 -9.15
CA VAL A 192 2.12 6.20 -10.35
C VAL A 192 2.82 7.55 -10.51
N ILE A 193 2.10 8.65 -10.29
CA ILE A 193 2.65 10.00 -10.34
C ILE A 193 3.72 10.19 -9.26
N PHE A 194 3.44 9.85 -8.01
CA PHE A 194 4.41 9.98 -6.91
C PHE A 194 5.67 9.15 -7.13
N PHE A 195 5.53 7.94 -7.67
CA PHE A 195 6.67 7.12 -8.06
C PHE A 195 7.50 7.79 -9.15
N GLY A 196 6.86 8.26 -10.24
CA GLY A 196 7.54 8.94 -11.34
C GLY A 196 8.26 10.22 -10.89
N VAL A 197 7.60 11.05 -10.08
CA VAL A 197 8.19 12.25 -9.48
C VAL A 197 9.35 11.89 -8.56
N GLY A 198 9.23 10.83 -7.76
CA GLY A 198 10.31 10.34 -6.89
C GLY A 198 11.54 9.87 -7.68
N VAL A 199 11.34 9.09 -8.75
CA VAL A 199 12.42 8.67 -9.66
C VAL A 199 13.10 9.89 -10.27
N TRP A 200 12.30 10.83 -10.78
CA TRP A 200 12.80 12.05 -11.42
C TRP A 200 13.60 12.90 -10.43
N TYR A 201 13.07 13.14 -9.23
CA TYR A 201 13.74 13.91 -8.19
C TYR A 201 15.06 13.29 -7.71
N LEU A 202 15.17 11.96 -7.72
CA LEU A 202 16.42 11.26 -7.41
C LEU A 202 17.48 11.35 -8.53
N HIS A 203 17.06 11.54 -9.79
CA HIS A 203 17.95 11.55 -10.95
C HIS A 203 18.22 12.94 -11.52
N VAL A 204 17.47 13.96 -11.10
CA VAL A 204 17.74 15.33 -11.48
C VAL A 204 19.14 15.70 -10.97
N LYS A 205 19.98 16.14 -11.90
CA LYS A 205 21.32 16.66 -11.56
C LYS A 205 21.13 17.97 -10.80
N GLU A 206 21.85 18.12 -9.69
CA GLU A 206 22.09 19.44 -9.10
C GLU A 206 22.96 20.27 -10.03
#